data_AF-A0A521MRB4-F1
#
_entry.id   AF-A0A521MRB4-F1
#
_cell.length_a   1.000
_cell.length_b   1.000
_cell.length_c   1.000
_cell.angle_alpha   90.00
_cell.angle_beta   90.00
_cell.angle_gamma   90.00
#
_symmetry.space_group_name_H-M   'P 1'
#
loop_
_entity.id
_entity.type
_entity.pdbx_description
1 polymer ?
#
loop_
_entity_poly.entity_id
_entity_poly.type
_entity_poly.pdbx_seq_one_letter_code
_entity_poly.pdbx_strand_id
1 'polypeptide(L)'
;MKLVEYLAPLKNASQQSRVLATVYFLEVTQARTEFTTAEIRGALVESRITGAKTWKIASLLGGAGHYVDATGSQTSRVWTLTETGRKAVKSYAPALPSTSSMVKQSEVAGLRAKVSAIGDSEARAFASEALDCLEVGAHRAAIVFTWVAAVHELQERIWRDSLPEVITIAAQKHNPRAKACKKRDDLSEYNEALLLQVAQDLGIIDKNQHTELKKGLDLRNGSGHPNKLRPGEHKAKAHIEDIITMLF
;
A
#
# COMPACT_ATOMS: atom_id res chain seq x y z
N MET A 1 15.02 11.10 -5.98
CA MET A 1 15.03 12.26 -6.89
C MET A 1 15.50 13.49 -6.12
N LYS A 2 16.49 14.23 -6.62
CA LYS A 2 17.02 15.46 -5.99
C LYS A 2 16.19 16.67 -6.42
N LEU A 3 16.16 17.73 -5.60
CA LEU A 3 15.41 18.96 -5.91
C LEU A 3 15.85 19.61 -7.24
N VAL A 4 17.15 19.57 -7.56
CA VAL A 4 17.67 20.09 -8.84
C VAL A 4 17.11 19.35 -10.06
N GLU A 5 16.97 18.02 -9.97
CA GLU A 5 16.39 17.18 -11.02
C GLU A 5 14.89 17.46 -11.15
N TYR A 6 14.21 17.59 -10.01
CA TYR A 6 12.79 17.90 -9.96
C TYR A 6 12.44 19.26 -10.54
N LEU A 7 13.28 20.28 -10.31
CA LEU A 7 13.06 21.63 -10.84
C LEU A 7 13.62 21.84 -12.26
N ALA A 8 14.40 20.91 -12.81
CA ALA A 8 15.02 21.07 -14.13
C ALA A 8 13.99 21.29 -15.26
N PRO A 9 12.83 20.58 -15.30
CA PRO A 9 11.78 20.85 -16.28
C PRO A 9 11.12 22.22 -16.11
N LEU A 10 11.24 22.83 -14.93
CA LEU A 10 10.66 24.14 -14.58
C LEU A 10 11.62 25.31 -14.78
N LYS A 11 12.73 25.13 -15.52
CA LYS A 11 13.76 26.17 -15.70
C LYS A 11 13.21 27.49 -16.26
N ASN A 12 12.19 27.41 -17.13
CA ASN A 12 11.54 28.56 -17.78
C ASN A 12 10.27 29.04 -17.03
N ALA A 13 9.87 28.34 -15.96
CA ALA A 13 8.70 28.74 -15.18
C ALA A 13 9.00 29.98 -14.31
N SER A 14 7.95 30.65 -13.87
CA SER A 14 8.07 31.81 -12.99
C SER A 14 8.80 31.45 -11.68
N GLN A 15 9.46 32.42 -11.06
CA GLN A 15 10.09 32.23 -9.75
C GLN A 15 9.06 31.74 -8.71
N GLN A 16 7.83 32.26 -8.75
CA GLN A 16 6.74 31.83 -7.88
C GLN A 16 6.40 30.35 -8.10
N SER A 17 6.25 29.90 -9.34
CA SER A 17 5.95 28.49 -9.65
C SER A 17 7.05 27.54 -9.16
N ARG A 18 8.31 27.96 -9.28
CA ARG A 18 9.47 27.17 -8.81
C ARG A 18 9.56 27.15 -7.28
N VAL A 19 9.22 28.25 -6.61
CA VAL A 19 9.12 28.32 -5.15
C VAL A 19 7.99 27.42 -4.64
N LEU A 20 6.79 27.48 -5.23
CA LEU A 20 5.68 26.59 -4.90
C LEU A 20 6.03 25.12 -5.13
N ALA A 21 6.68 24.81 -6.25
CA ALA A 21 7.16 23.45 -6.52
C ALA A 21 8.19 22.99 -5.48
N THR A 22 9.05 23.90 -5.00
CA THR A 22 10.02 23.60 -3.93
C THR A 22 9.31 23.30 -2.62
N VAL A 23 8.30 24.08 -2.23
CA VAL A 23 7.50 23.80 -1.02
C VAL A 23 6.85 22.43 -1.14
N TYR A 24 6.27 22.12 -2.30
CA TYR A 24 5.67 20.80 -2.54
C TYR A 24 6.69 19.66 -2.49
N PHE A 25 7.89 19.86 -3.05
CA PHE A 25 8.97 18.89 -2.98
C PHE A 25 9.41 18.63 -1.53
N LEU A 26 9.57 19.68 -0.74
CA LEU A 26 9.94 19.56 0.68
C LEU A 26 8.80 18.92 1.48
N GLU A 27 7.55 19.30 1.22
CA GLU A 27 6.36 18.71 1.84
C GLU A 27 6.32 17.21 1.64
N VAL A 28 6.55 16.80 0.40
CA VAL A 28 6.62 15.41 -0.01
C VAL A 28 7.82 14.75 0.69
N THR A 29 9.04 15.18 0.41
CA THR A 29 10.26 14.46 0.83
C THR A 29 10.59 14.49 2.32
N GLN A 30 10.11 15.48 3.06
CA GLN A 30 10.35 15.63 4.50
C GLN A 30 9.13 15.26 5.35
N ALA A 31 8.01 14.87 4.74
CA ALA A 31 6.76 14.53 5.41
C ALA A 31 6.29 15.59 6.42
N ARG A 32 6.50 16.88 6.10
CA ARG A 32 6.13 18.04 6.93
C ARG A 32 5.41 19.06 6.07
N THR A 33 4.39 19.73 6.58
CA THR A 33 3.57 20.67 5.78
C THR A 33 4.02 22.12 5.91
N GLU A 34 4.92 22.41 6.84
CA GLU A 34 5.26 23.75 7.30
C GLU A 34 6.73 24.06 7.03
N PHE A 35 6.98 25.20 6.37
CA PHE A 35 8.34 25.64 6.03
C PHE A 35 8.52 27.15 6.18
N THR A 36 9.64 27.54 6.76
CA THR A 36 10.08 28.92 6.81
C THR A 36 10.70 29.36 5.49
N THR A 37 10.75 30.66 5.26
CA THR A 37 11.43 31.22 4.07
C THR A 37 12.92 30.91 4.04
N ALA A 38 13.54 30.75 5.21
CA ALA A 38 14.95 30.39 5.34
C ALA A 38 15.20 28.95 4.89
N GLU A 39 14.36 28.01 5.30
CA GLU A 39 14.46 26.59 4.88
C GLU A 39 14.25 26.44 3.37
N ILE A 40 13.24 27.10 2.81
CA ILE A 40 12.98 27.08 1.36
C ILE A 40 14.17 27.67 0.59
N ARG A 41 14.76 28.76 1.10
CA ARG A 41 15.97 29.36 0.51
C ARG A 41 17.15 28.40 0.59
N GLY A 42 17.37 27.80 1.76
CA GLY A 42 18.44 26.83 2.01
C GLY A 42 18.41 25.70 1.00
N ALA A 43 17.25 25.05 0.85
CA ALA A 43 17.05 23.96 -0.09
C ALA A 43 17.37 24.35 -1.55
N LEU A 44 16.91 25.52 -2.00
CA LEU A 44 17.19 26.03 -3.34
C LEU A 44 18.69 26.31 -3.56
N VAL A 45 19.36 26.90 -2.57
CA VAL A 45 20.78 27.28 -2.65
C VAL A 45 21.68 26.04 -2.60
N GLU A 46 21.40 25.10 -1.70
CA GLU A 46 22.10 23.82 -1.59
C GLU A 46 21.97 22.99 -2.87
N SER A 47 20.79 23.05 -3.50
CA SER A 47 20.52 22.41 -4.80
C SER A 47 21.08 23.17 -6.00
N ARG A 48 21.88 24.23 -5.76
CA ARG A 48 22.57 25.03 -6.78
C ARG A 48 21.63 25.65 -7.81
N ILE A 49 20.42 26.04 -7.39
CA ILE A 49 19.47 26.72 -8.27
C ILE A 49 19.96 28.14 -8.58
N THR A 50 20.20 28.41 -9.87
CA THR A 50 20.74 29.69 -10.34
C THR A 50 19.91 30.88 -9.87
N GLY A 51 20.57 31.84 -9.22
CA GLY A 51 19.95 33.09 -8.76
C GLY A 51 19.09 32.95 -7.48
N ALA A 52 18.90 31.76 -6.93
CA ALA A 52 17.99 31.56 -5.79
C ALA A 52 18.37 32.37 -4.53
N LYS A 53 19.66 32.70 -4.37
CA LYS A 53 20.15 33.52 -3.26
C LYS A 53 19.49 34.90 -3.21
N THR A 54 19.07 35.47 -4.33
CA THR A 54 18.50 36.83 -4.41
C THR A 54 16.98 36.86 -4.49
N TRP A 55 16.32 35.70 -4.58
CA TRP A 55 14.86 35.64 -4.72
C TRP A 55 14.15 36.18 -3.47
N LYS A 56 13.08 36.95 -3.68
CA LYS A 56 12.23 37.48 -2.60
C LYS A 56 11.16 36.46 -2.20
N ILE A 57 11.58 35.30 -1.67
CA ILE A 57 10.72 34.14 -1.39
C ILE A 57 9.45 34.50 -0.59
N ALA A 58 9.59 35.29 0.48
CA ALA A 58 8.45 35.74 1.29
C ALA A 58 7.41 36.52 0.46
N SER A 59 7.88 37.38 -0.45
CA SER A 59 7.02 38.17 -1.34
C SER A 59 6.38 37.30 -2.41
N LEU A 60 7.12 36.31 -2.95
CA LEU A 60 6.60 35.39 -3.95
C LEU A 60 5.50 34.49 -3.37
N LEU A 61 5.67 34.00 -2.14
CA LEU A 61 4.66 33.23 -1.43
C LEU A 61 3.48 34.12 -1.03
N GLY A 62 3.73 35.34 -0.53
CA GLY A 62 2.67 36.30 -0.21
C GLY A 62 1.80 36.68 -1.42
N GLY A 63 2.42 36.78 -2.61
CA GLY A 63 1.71 37.00 -3.87
C GLY A 63 1.00 35.77 -4.45
N ALA A 64 1.23 34.57 -3.89
CA ALA A 64 0.61 33.34 -4.37
C ALA A 64 -0.83 33.15 -3.88
N GLY A 65 -1.32 34.00 -2.98
CA GLY A 65 -2.73 34.04 -2.57
C GLY A 65 -3.25 32.68 -2.12
N HIS A 66 -4.35 32.22 -2.73
CA HIS A 66 -5.05 31.00 -2.35
C HIS A 66 -4.26 29.68 -2.53
N TYR A 67 -3.03 29.73 -3.06
CA TYR A 67 -2.15 28.56 -3.16
C TYR A 67 -1.40 28.26 -1.86
N VAL A 68 -1.26 29.22 -0.95
CA VAL A 68 -0.51 29.06 0.30
C VAL A 68 -1.22 29.72 1.47
N ASP A 69 -1.05 29.14 2.65
CA ASP A 69 -1.37 29.76 3.93
C ASP A 69 -0.10 30.20 4.63
N ALA A 70 -0.22 31.27 5.43
CA ALA A 70 0.86 31.80 6.24
C ALA A 70 0.45 31.85 7.71
N THR A 71 1.22 31.20 8.57
CA THR A 71 1.03 31.21 10.03
C THR A 71 2.25 31.81 10.73
N GLY A 72 2.07 32.24 11.99
CA GLY A 72 3.14 32.84 12.79
C GLY A 72 3.31 34.35 12.63
N SER A 73 4.32 34.89 13.32
CA SER A 73 4.62 36.33 13.34
C SER A 73 5.31 36.81 12.05
N GLN A 74 5.41 38.12 11.83
CA GLN A 74 6.10 38.66 10.65
C GLN A 74 7.57 38.22 10.55
N THR A 75 8.24 38.00 11.67
CA THR A 75 9.66 37.58 11.74
C THR A 75 9.85 36.07 11.71
N SER A 76 8.80 35.30 11.98
CA SER A 76 8.82 33.83 12.07
C SER A 76 7.74 33.19 11.18
N ARG A 77 7.48 33.78 10.01
CA ARG A 77 6.38 33.33 9.14
C ARG A 77 6.67 31.95 8.56
N VAL A 78 5.73 31.05 8.80
CA VAL A 78 5.72 29.68 8.29
C VAL A 78 4.71 29.60 7.16
N TRP A 79 5.05 28.86 6.11
CA TRP A 79 4.24 28.72 4.91
C TRP A 79 3.83 27.27 4.71
N THR A 80 2.56 27.10 4.32
CA THR A 80 1.95 25.80 4.05
C THR A 80 1.26 25.85 2.70
N LEU A 81 1.38 24.81 1.87
CA LEU A 81 0.58 24.71 0.65
C LEU A 81 -0.87 24.37 0.99
N THR A 82 -1.80 25.11 0.39
CA THR A 82 -3.22 24.75 0.42
C THR A 82 -3.48 23.56 -0.50
N GLU A 83 -4.67 22.97 -0.40
CA GLU A 83 -5.08 21.92 -1.33
C GLU A 83 -5.11 22.41 -2.79
N THR A 84 -5.53 23.66 -3.00
CA THR A 84 -5.50 24.30 -4.31
C THR A 84 -4.07 24.52 -4.80
N GLY A 85 -3.15 24.90 -3.90
CA GLY A 85 -1.71 25.01 -4.19
C GLY A 85 -1.09 23.69 -4.61
N ARG A 86 -1.38 22.59 -3.90
CA ARG A 86 -0.93 21.24 -4.27
C ARG A 86 -1.42 20.83 -5.65
N LYS A 87 -2.71 21.04 -5.94
CA LYS A 87 -3.29 20.75 -7.27
C LYS A 87 -2.64 21.58 -8.37
N ALA A 88 -2.40 22.87 -8.11
CA ALA A 88 -1.71 23.73 -9.05
C ALA A 88 -0.29 23.24 -9.34
N VAL A 89 0.51 22.92 -8.31
CA VAL A 89 1.87 22.39 -8.51
C VAL A 89 1.85 21.10 -9.34
N LYS A 90 0.94 20.17 -9.03
CA LYS A 90 0.81 18.90 -9.76
C LYS A 90 0.43 19.06 -11.23
N SER A 91 -0.16 20.19 -11.65
CA SER A 91 -0.54 20.39 -13.06
C SER A 91 0.64 20.80 -13.94
N TYR A 92 1.72 21.34 -13.37
CA TYR A 92 2.87 21.84 -14.14
C TYR A 92 4.21 21.22 -13.74
N ALA A 93 4.35 20.70 -12.53
CA ALA A 93 5.59 20.09 -12.06
C ALA A 93 5.64 18.59 -12.40
N PRO A 94 6.84 18.01 -12.56
CA PRO A 94 6.99 16.56 -12.73
C PRO A 94 6.32 15.79 -11.60
N ALA A 95 5.85 14.56 -11.86
CA ALA A 95 5.37 13.71 -10.79
C ALA A 95 6.53 13.38 -9.84
N LEU A 96 6.38 13.74 -8.57
CA LEU A 96 7.21 13.20 -7.51
C LEU A 96 6.82 11.73 -7.28
N PRO A 97 7.77 10.83 -6.97
CA PRO A 97 7.44 9.58 -6.31
C PRO A 97 6.56 9.96 -5.11
N SER A 98 5.29 9.57 -5.15
CA SER A 98 4.31 10.05 -4.18
C SER A 98 4.79 9.65 -2.78
N THR A 99 4.99 10.57 -1.83
CA THR A 99 5.32 10.20 -0.44
C THR A 99 4.21 9.54 0.33
N SER A 100 3.08 9.28 -0.33
CA SER A 100 2.23 8.17 0.06
C SER A 100 3.05 6.87 0.23
N SER A 101 4.13 6.64 -0.52
CA SER A 101 5.02 5.49 -0.31
C SER A 101 6.01 5.64 0.85
N MET A 102 6.45 6.86 1.24
CA MET A 102 7.44 7.03 2.32
C MET A 102 6.82 7.13 3.72
N VAL A 103 5.59 7.65 3.85
CA VAL A 103 4.85 7.63 5.13
C VAL A 103 4.10 6.31 5.34
N LYS A 104 3.64 5.63 4.27
CA LYS A 104 3.10 4.26 4.39
C LYS A 104 4.15 3.21 4.73
N GLN A 105 5.42 3.46 4.42
CA GLN A 105 6.51 2.52 4.71
C GLN A 105 6.63 2.22 6.20
N SER A 106 6.39 3.17 7.12
CA SER A 106 6.48 2.89 8.56
C SER A 106 5.32 2.02 9.07
N GLU A 107 4.14 2.12 8.46
CA GLU A 107 2.96 1.34 8.87
C GLU A 107 2.94 -0.07 8.27
N VAL A 108 3.57 -0.28 7.11
CA VAL A 108 3.69 -1.58 6.43
C VAL A 108 4.97 -2.31 6.81
N ALA A 109 6.00 -1.63 7.33
CA ALA A 109 7.28 -2.26 7.73
C ALA A 109 7.11 -3.48 8.65
N GLY A 110 6.20 -3.39 9.64
CA GLY A 110 5.90 -4.52 10.53
C GLY A 110 5.30 -5.72 9.78
N LEU A 111 4.38 -5.48 8.85
CA LEU A 111 3.82 -6.53 8.00
C LEU A 111 4.86 -7.09 7.03
N ARG A 112 5.72 -6.25 6.47
CA ARG A 112 6.81 -6.67 5.57
C ARG A 112 7.80 -7.59 6.28
N ALA A 113 8.11 -7.33 7.56
CA ALA A 113 8.90 -8.22 8.38
C ALA A 113 8.21 -9.58 8.59
N LYS A 114 6.91 -9.60 8.94
CA LYS A 114 6.13 -10.84 9.08
C LYS A 114 6.10 -11.64 7.76
N VAL A 115 5.81 -10.98 6.64
CA VAL A 115 5.79 -11.61 5.31
C VAL A 115 7.16 -12.17 4.95
N SER A 116 8.25 -11.47 5.24
CA SER A 116 9.61 -11.98 4.96
C SER A 116 9.96 -13.26 5.72
N ALA A 117 9.29 -13.53 6.84
CA ALA A 117 9.48 -14.72 7.66
C ALA A 117 8.68 -15.95 7.20
N ILE A 118 7.74 -15.79 6.26
CA ILE A 118 7.00 -16.92 5.65
C ILE A 118 8.01 -17.88 5.04
N GLY A 119 7.95 -19.18 5.36
CA GLY A 119 8.94 -20.16 4.90
C GLY A 119 8.82 -20.50 3.41
N ASP A 120 7.59 -20.75 2.95
CA ASP A 120 7.30 -21.10 1.56
C ASP A 120 7.53 -19.92 0.61
N SER A 121 8.26 -20.14 -0.48
CA SER A 121 8.67 -19.06 -1.39
C SER A 121 7.51 -18.51 -2.23
N GLU A 122 6.57 -19.36 -2.63
CA GLU A 122 5.44 -18.97 -3.47
C GLU A 122 4.40 -18.20 -2.63
N ALA A 123 4.06 -18.72 -1.45
CA ALA A 123 3.21 -18.02 -0.49
C ALA A 123 3.81 -16.65 -0.10
N ARG A 124 5.12 -16.59 0.13
CA ARG A 124 5.84 -15.33 0.40
C ARG A 124 5.75 -14.37 -0.78
N ALA A 125 5.88 -14.85 -2.02
CA ALA A 125 5.77 -14.02 -3.22
C ALA A 125 4.38 -13.38 -3.32
N PHE A 126 3.31 -14.18 -3.21
CA PHE A 126 1.93 -13.66 -3.24
C PHE A 126 1.64 -12.68 -2.10
N ALA A 127 2.12 -12.98 -0.89
CA ALA A 127 1.98 -12.08 0.26
C ALA A 127 2.76 -10.77 0.05
N SER A 128 3.92 -10.82 -0.62
CA SER A 128 4.70 -9.62 -0.96
C SER A 128 3.99 -8.78 -2.01
N GLU A 129 3.41 -9.38 -3.05
CA GLU A 129 2.57 -8.68 -4.04
C GLU A 129 1.37 -8.00 -3.39
N ALA A 130 0.78 -8.61 -2.36
CA ALA A 130 -0.29 -8.00 -1.58
C ALA A 130 0.17 -6.71 -0.87
N LEU A 131 1.39 -6.71 -0.31
CA LEU A 131 1.97 -5.52 0.33
C LEU A 131 2.29 -4.43 -0.70
N ASP A 132 2.83 -4.80 -1.85
CA ASP A 132 3.10 -3.84 -2.93
C ASP A 132 1.79 -3.19 -3.41
N CYS A 133 0.71 -3.96 -3.54
CA CYS A 133 -0.62 -3.45 -3.81
C CYS A 133 -1.14 -2.50 -2.72
N LEU A 134 -0.92 -2.83 -1.44
CA LEU A 134 -1.33 -1.98 -0.32
C LEU A 134 -0.61 -0.62 -0.36
N GLU A 135 0.71 -0.64 -0.60
CA GLU A 135 1.56 0.56 -0.63
C GLU A 135 1.11 1.55 -1.72
N VAL A 136 0.71 1.06 -2.89
CA VAL A 136 0.20 1.91 -3.99
C VAL A 136 -1.30 2.26 -3.87
N GLY A 137 -1.97 1.80 -2.81
CA GLY A 137 -3.40 2.07 -2.56
C GLY A 137 -4.37 1.18 -3.36
N ALA A 138 -3.88 0.08 -3.94
CA ALA A 138 -4.68 -0.91 -4.65
C ALA A 138 -5.32 -1.92 -3.67
N HIS A 139 -6.14 -1.44 -2.73
CA HIS A 139 -6.63 -2.24 -1.59
C HIS A 139 -7.41 -3.51 -1.97
N ARG A 140 -8.20 -3.47 -3.05
CA ARG A 140 -8.92 -4.66 -3.54
C ARG A 140 -7.95 -5.73 -4.05
N ALA A 141 -6.90 -5.31 -4.75
CA ALA A 141 -5.88 -6.23 -5.25
C ALA A 141 -5.05 -6.79 -4.10
N ALA A 142 -4.70 -5.96 -3.10
CA ALA A 142 -4.02 -6.40 -1.89
C ALA A 142 -4.78 -7.56 -1.21
N ILE A 143 -6.08 -7.38 -0.97
CA ILE A 143 -6.95 -8.43 -0.40
C ILE A 143 -6.95 -9.70 -1.26
N VAL A 144 -7.02 -9.57 -2.58
CA VAL A 144 -7.02 -10.73 -3.49
C VAL A 144 -5.70 -11.49 -3.40
N PHE A 145 -4.55 -10.81 -3.47
CA PHE A 145 -3.24 -11.46 -3.39
C PHE A 145 -2.94 -12.07 -2.01
N THR A 146 -3.38 -11.44 -0.92
CA THR A 146 -3.30 -12.06 0.42
C THR A 146 -4.05 -13.39 0.45
N TRP A 147 -5.23 -13.44 -0.17
CA TRP A 147 -6.02 -14.66 -0.23
C TRP A 147 -5.38 -15.73 -1.12
N VAL A 148 -4.70 -15.34 -2.20
CA VAL A 148 -3.92 -16.29 -3.01
C VAL A 148 -2.82 -16.95 -2.17
N ALA A 149 -2.10 -16.19 -1.35
CA ALA A 149 -1.13 -16.73 -0.41
C ALA A 149 -1.77 -17.70 0.60
N ALA A 150 -2.95 -17.35 1.15
CA ALA A 150 -3.70 -18.19 2.08
C ALA A 150 -4.13 -19.52 1.46
N VAL A 151 -4.66 -19.50 0.24
CA VAL A 151 -5.08 -20.70 -0.49
C VAL A 151 -3.88 -21.59 -0.80
N HIS A 152 -2.77 -21.02 -1.23
CA HIS A 152 -1.54 -21.77 -1.47
C HIS A 152 -1.06 -22.48 -0.20
N GLU A 153 -0.95 -21.76 0.92
CA GLU A 153 -0.53 -22.34 2.20
C GLU A 153 -1.48 -23.43 2.68
N LEU A 154 -2.79 -23.24 2.55
CA LEU A 154 -3.77 -24.27 2.90
C LEU A 154 -3.62 -25.53 2.05
N GLN A 155 -3.42 -25.37 0.73
CA GLN A 155 -3.18 -26.51 -0.16
C GLN A 155 -1.90 -27.26 0.22
N GLU A 156 -0.81 -26.55 0.53
CA GLU A 156 0.45 -27.17 0.97
C GLU A 156 0.30 -27.90 2.30
N ARG A 157 -0.39 -27.31 3.28
CA ARG A 157 -0.68 -27.98 4.56
C ARG A 157 -1.52 -29.23 4.38
N ILE A 158 -2.60 -29.13 3.61
CA ILE A 158 -3.48 -30.27 3.32
C ILE A 158 -2.71 -31.39 2.66
N TRP A 159 -1.91 -31.07 1.64
CA TRP A 159 -1.16 -32.08 0.90
C TRP A 159 -0.05 -32.72 1.74
N ARG A 160 0.67 -31.93 2.54
CA ARG A 160 1.78 -32.41 3.36
C ARG A 160 1.31 -33.26 4.54
N ASP A 161 0.22 -32.87 5.19
CA ASP A 161 -0.19 -33.42 6.48
C ASP A 161 -1.30 -34.48 6.35
N SER A 162 -1.75 -34.82 5.13
CA SER A 162 -2.84 -35.79 4.91
C SER A 162 -2.66 -36.64 3.66
N LEU A 163 -3.17 -37.88 3.72
CA LEU A 163 -3.13 -38.80 2.58
C LEU A 163 -4.23 -38.45 1.54
N PRO A 164 -3.99 -38.64 0.23
CA PRO A 164 -4.95 -38.28 -0.83
C PRO A 164 -6.36 -38.86 -0.69
N GLU A 165 -6.46 -40.10 -0.21
CA GLU A 165 -7.72 -40.79 0.07
C GLU A 165 -8.49 -40.14 1.24
N VAL A 166 -7.77 -39.69 2.28
CA VAL A 166 -8.36 -39.01 3.43
C VAL A 166 -8.87 -37.63 3.03
N ILE A 167 -8.10 -36.90 2.22
CA ILE A 167 -8.50 -35.62 1.62
C ILE A 167 -9.78 -35.80 0.79
N THR A 168 -9.84 -36.86 -0.02
CA THR A 168 -11.02 -37.16 -0.86
C THR A 168 -12.26 -37.43 -0.01
N ILE A 169 -12.14 -38.24 1.04
CA ILE A 169 -13.24 -38.54 1.97
C ILE A 169 -13.73 -37.25 2.64
N ALA A 170 -12.82 -36.40 3.13
CA ALA A 170 -13.16 -35.11 3.74
C ALA A 170 -13.89 -34.19 2.74
N ALA A 171 -13.41 -34.09 1.50
CA ALA A 171 -14.04 -33.27 0.47
C ALA A 171 -15.45 -33.78 0.12
N GLN A 172 -15.61 -35.09 -0.02
CA GLN A 172 -16.88 -35.72 -0.40
C GLN A 172 -17.95 -35.65 0.68
N LYS A 173 -17.55 -35.50 1.95
CA LYS A 173 -18.47 -35.23 3.07
C LYS A 173 -19.24 -33.91 2.90
N HIS A 174 -18.61 -32.88 2.34
CA HIS A 174 -19.23 -31.56 2.12
C HIS A 174 -19.74 -31.36 0.70
N ASN A 175 -19.10 -31.99 -0.27
CA ASN A 175 -19.52 -32.00 -1.66
C ASN A 175 -19.40 -33.42 -2.24
N PRO A 176 -20.49 -34.21 -2.28
CA PRO A 176 -20.45 -35.58 -2.80
C PRO A 176 -19.96 -35.72 -4.25
N ARG A 177 -19.93 -34.62 -5.02
CA ARG A 177 -19.41 -34.57 -6.39
C ARG A 177 -17.96 -34.07 -6.48
N ALA A 178 -17.29 -33.85 -5.34
CA ALA A 178 -15.89 -33.49 -5.31
C ALA A 178 -15.06 -34.59 -5.98
N LYS A 179 -14.18 -34.16 -6.90
CA LYS A 179 -13.25 -35.05 -7.57
C LYS A 179 -12.29 -35.65 -6.56
N ALA A 180 -11.86 -36.89 -6.80
CA ALA A 180 -10.86 -37.53 -5.96
C ALA A 180 -9.51 -36.83 -6.12
N CYS A 181 -8.88 -36.54 -4.98
CA CYS A 181 -7.53 -36.00 -4.93
C CYS A 181 -6.53 -37.16 -5.11
N LYS A 182 -5.65 -37.07 -6.11
CA LYS A 182 -4.61 -38.06 -6.40
C LYS A 182 -3.22 -37.44 -6.33
N LYS A 183 -3.11 -36.16 -6.68
CA LYS A 183 -1.90 -35.36 -6.61
C LYS A 183 -2.22 -33.98 -6.04
N ARG A 184 -1.19 -33.28 -5.55
CA ARG A 184 -1.28 -31.92 -5.00
C ARG A 184 -2.12 -30.98 -5.86
N ASP A 185 -1.89 -30.95 -7.16
CA ASP A 185 -2.58 -30.03 -8.09
C ASP A 185 -4.09 -30.21 -8.12
N ASP A 186 -4.60 -31.41 -7.79
CA ASP A 186 -6.03 -31.70 -7.80
C ASP A 186 -6.77 -30.87 -6.73
N LEU A 187 -6.07 -30.41 -5.68
CA LEU A 187 -6.62 -29.48 -4.70
C LEU A 187 -7.03 -28.13 -5.30
N SER A 188 -6.49 -27.76 -6.46
CA SER A 188 -6.89 -26.54 -7.18
C SER A 188 -8.27 -26.65 -7.82
N GLU A 189 -8.80 -27.87 -7.95
CA GLU A 189 -10.16 -28.11 -8.42
C GLU A 189 -11.22 -27.89 -7.34
N TYR A 190 -10.80 -27.84 -6.06
CA TYR A 190 -11.69 -27.53 -4.96
C TYR A 190 -11.91 -26.03 -4.89
N ASN A 191 -13.17 -25.63 -4.83
CA ASN A 191 -13.46 -24.23 -4.55
C ASN A 191 -12.99 -23.86 -3.13
N GLU A 192 -12.70 -22.58 -2.93
CA GLU A 192 -12.06 -22.08 -1.71
C GLU A 192 -12.92 -22.33 -0.44
N ALA A 193 -14.25 -22.39 -0.57
CA ALA A 193 -15.13 -22.73 0.55
C ALA A 193 -15.01 -24.20 0.96
N LEU A 194 -14.97 -25.12 -0.02
CA LEU A 194 -14.73 -26.54 0.20
C LEU A 194 -13.33 -26.77 0.78
N LEU A 195 -12.31 -26.04 0.31
CA LEU A 195 -10.95 -26.14 0.81
C LEU A 195 -10.86 -25.81 2.31
N LEU A 196 -11.57 -24.77 2.78
CA LEU A 196 -11.65 -24.45 4.21
C LEU A 196 -12.33 -25.55 5.03
N GLN A 197 -13.42 -26.11 4.51
CA GLN A 197 -14.14 -27.21 5.18
C GLN A 197 -13.26 -28.47 5.30
N VAL A 198 -12.52 -28.80 4.24
CA VAL A 198 -11.54 -29.90 4.24
C VAL A 198 -10.42 -29.63 5.24
N ALA A 199 -9.82 -28.44 5.23
CA ALA A 199 -8.77 -28.07 6.19
C ALA A 199 -9.24 -28.23 7.64
N GLN A 200 -10.49 -27.83 7.94
CA GLN A 200 -11.05 -27.96 9.28
C GLN A 200 -11.29 -29.44 9.66
N ASP A 201 -11.87 -30.23 8.77
CA ASP A 201 -12.13 -31.66 9.02
C ASP A 201 -10.84 -32.47 9.23
N LEU A 202 -9.75 -32.06 8.58
CA LEU A 202 -8.42 -32.65 8.74
C LEU A 202 -7.63 -32.10 9.94
N GLY A 203 -8.19 -31.13 10.68
CA GLY A 203 -7.54 -30.54 11.86
C GLY A 203 -6.38 -29.60 11.54
N ILE A 204 -6.24 -29.15 10.29
CA ILE A 204 -5.21 -28.21 9.85
C ILE A 204 -5.51 -26.79 10.34
N ILE A 205 -6.80 -26.46 10.40
CA ILE A 205 -7.29 -25.24 11.02
C ILE A 205 -8.36 -25.58 12.04
N ASP A 206 -8.46 -24.79 13.09
CA ASP A 206 -9.52 -24.92 14.08
C ASP A 206 -10.82 -24.22 13.62
N LYS A 207 -11.87 -24.35 14.44
CA LYS A 207 -13.20 -23.77 14.16
C LYS A 207 -13.18 -22.23 14.11
N ASN A 208 -12.35 -21.59 14.93
CA ASN A 208 -12.25 -20.14 14.97
C ASN A 208 -11.51 -19.63 13.74
N GLN A 209 -10.38 -20.25 13.39
CA GLN A 209 -9.65 -19.99 12.15
C GLN A 209 -10.53 -20.20 10.93
N HIS A 210 -11.30 -21.29 10.85
CA HIS A 210 -12.27 -21.50 9.76
C HIS A 210 -13.27 -20.34 9.67
N THR A 211 -13.81 -19.88 10.80
CA THR A 211 -14.79 -18.79 10.84
C THR A 211 -14.18 -17.47 10.35
N GLU A 212 -12.99 -17.11 10.79
CA GLU A 212 -12.32 -15.88 10.36
C GLU A 212 -11.84 -15.96 8.90
N LEU A 213 -11.27 -17.09 8.48
CA LEU A 213 -10.89 -17.31 7.09
C LEU A 213 -12.11 -17.27 6.16
N LYS A 214 -13.27 -17.75 6.60
CA LYS A 214 -14.52 -17.63 5.81
C LYS A 214 -14.93 -16.17 5.60
N LYS A 215 -14.78 -15.31 6.62
CA LYS A 215 -14.99 -13.86 6.44
C LYS A 215 -13.96 -13.26 5.49
N GLY A 216 -12.71 -13.73 5.56
CA GLY A 216 -11.65 -13.38 4.62
C GLY A 216 -12.00 -13.72 3.17
N LEU A 217 -12.50 -14.94 2.94
CA LEU A 217 -13.00 -15.40 1.64
C LEU A 217 -14.11 -14.48 1.11
N ASP A 218 -15.09 -14.13 1.95
CA ASP A 218 -16.20 -13.26 1.54
C ASP A 218 -15.73 -11.85 1.19
N LEU A 219 -14.75 -11.31 1.95
CA LEU A 219 -14.11 -10.03 1.64
C LEU A 219 -13.32 -10.10 0.32
N ARG A 220 -12.61 -11.19 0.06
CA ARG A 220 -11.92 -11.42 -1.22
C ARG A 220 -12.91 -11.50 -2.37
N ASN A 221 -13.99 -12.26 -2.24
CA ASN A 221 -15.00 -12.39 -3.30
C ASN A 221 -15.63 -11.02 -3.62
N GLY A 222 -15.96 -10.24 -2.58
CA GLY A 222 -16.38 -8.85 -2.75
C GLY A 222 -15.31 -7.98 -3.43
N SER A 223 -14.03 -8.22 -3.17
CA SER A 223 -12.92 -7.47 -3.77
C SER A 223 -12.56 -7.93 -5.20
N GLY A 224 -12.89 -9.16 -5.59
CA GLY A 224 -12.63 -9.71 -6.93
C GLY A 224 -13.74 -9.44 -7.94
N HIS A 225 -15.00 -9.31 -7.51
CA HIS A 225 -16.14 -9.12 -8.42
C HIS A 225 -16.42 -7.64 -8.75
N PRO A 226 -17.02 -7.34 -9.92
CA PRO A 226 -17.43 -5.98 -10.29
C PRO A 226 -18.64 -5.55 -9.45
N ASN A 227 -18.38 -4.90 -8.32
CA ASN A 227 -19.40 -4.38 -7.42
C ASN A 227 -18.99 -3.01 -6.84
N LYS A 228 -19.78 -2.51 -5.88
CA LYS A 228 -19.57 -1.19 -5.24
C LYS A 228 -18.65 -1.24 -4.00
N LEU A 229 -18.18 -2.41 -3.58
CA LEU A 229 -17.30 -2.53 -2.42
C LEU A 229 -15.96 -1.84 -2.71
N ARG A 230 -15.58 -0.90 -1.84
CA ARG A 230 -14.29 -0.19 -1.89
C ARG A 230 -13.64 -0.24 -0.51
N PRO A 231 -12.88 -1.30 -0.18
CA PRO A 231 -12.19 -1.40 1.08
C PRO A 231 -11.20 -0.24 1.24
N GLY A 232 -11.22 0.40 2.42
CA GLY A 232 -10.21 1.37 2.82
C GLY A 232 -8.90 0.69 3.24
N GLU A 233 -7.86 1.49 3.40
CA GLU A 233 -6.50 1.04 3.75
C GLU A 233 -6.48 0.18 5.02
N HIS A 234 -7.07 0.67 6.12
CA HIS A 234 -7.12 -0.07 7.38
C HIS A 234 -7.78 -1.44 7.25
N LYS A 235 -8.82 -1.57 6.41
CA LYS A 235 -9.50 -2.84 6.20
C LYS A 235 -8.64 -3.84 5.42
N ALA A 236 -7.92 -3.37 4.41
CA ALA A 236 -6.97 -4.21 3.68
C ALA A 236 -5.78 -4.61 4.57
N LYS A 237 -5.25 -3.69 5.36
CA LYS A 237 -4.18 -3.94 6.33
C LYS A 237 -4.56 -4.99 7.36
N ALA A 238 -5.74 -4.85 7.97
CA ALA A 238 -6.27 -5.82 8.94
C ALA A 238 -6.43 -7.20 8.29
N HIS A 239 -6.98 -7.27 7.08
CA HIS A 239 -7.12 -8.53 6.36
C HIS A 239 -5.78 -9.23 6.10
N ILE A 240 -4.75 -8.48 5.70
CA ILE A 240 -3.38 -9.00 5.56
C ILE A 240 -2.87 -9.51 6.90
N GLU A 241 -2.97 -8.71 7.95
CA GLU A 241 -2.46 -9.05 9.27
C GLU A 241 -3.12 -10.31 9.85
N ASP A 242 -4.44 -10.40 9.74
CA ASP A 242 -5.23 -11.53 10.24
C ASP A 242 -4.83 -12.83 9.55
N ILE A 243 -4.76 -12.82 8.20
CA ILE A 243 -4.37 -14.01 7.43
C ILE A 243 -2.93 -14.41 7.73
N ILE A 244 -2.01 -13.44 7.71
CA ILE A 244 -0.60 -13.75 7.96
C ILE A 244 -0.42 -14.36 9.34
N THR A 245 -1.08 -13.81 10.36
CA THR A 245 -0.97 -14.30 11.74
C THR A 245 -1.66 -15.66 11.95
N MET A 246 -2.72 -15.97 11.20
CA MET A 246 -3.43 -17.26 11.33
C MET A 246 -2.73 -18.41 10.60
N LEU A 247 -2.10 -18.11 9.47
CA LEU A 247 -1.61 -19.13 8.53
C LEU A 247 -0.08 -19.19 8.42
N PHE A 248 0.71 -18.30 9.01
CA PHE A 248 2.18 -18.36 8.90
C PHE A 248 2.84 -18.09 10.25
#